data_AF-A0A961Y586-F1
#
_entry.id   AF-A0A961Y586-F1
#
_cell.length_a   1.000
_cell.length_b   1.000
_cell.length_c   1.000
_cell.angle_alpha   90.00
_cell.angle_beta   90.00
_cell.angle_gamma   90.00
#
_symmetry.space_group_name_H-M   'P 1'
#
loop_
_entity.id
_entity.type
_entity.pdbx_description
1 polymer ?
#
loop_
_entity_poly.entity_id
_entity_poly.type
_entity_poly.pdbx_seq_one_letter_code
_entity_poly.pdbx_strand_id
1 'polypeptide(L)'
;MRALAIELWYFFIANARASYFGAFLLSLFLLTEIVAVPFISRYDFIFLAAIAFQVTALLMRFESPKEFFVIILFHILATIMELFKTNPEIGSWTYPGVSQTWFTLYTVPLFTGFLYSAVGSYISRAFLFLNLTYERFPATIHLWVLAVLIYVNFFTHHYTYDLRYFLFAYAVIVFFRTTIHFQVYRKRCSMPFLLSALLTAFFIWIAENLGTFTKIWLYPSQIERWHLISLGKLGSWFLLLILSFALVSIIYRERIRG
;
A
#
# COMPACT_ATOMS: atom_id res chain seq x y z
N MET A 1 -30.64 12.16 -4.00
CA MET A 1 -29.96 11.05 -4.71
C MET A 1 -28.93 11.53 -5.74
N ARG A 2 -29.28 12.39 -6.72
CA ARG A 2 -28.31 12.89 -7.73
C ARG A 2 -27.08 13.61 -7.13
N ALA A 3 -27.28 14.48 -6.14
CA ALA A 3 -26.16 15.21 -5.51
C ALA A 3 -25.16 14.28 -4.80
N LEU A 4 -25.64 13.30 -4.04
CA LEU A 4 -24.79 12.31 -3.36
C LEU A 4 -24.00 11.46 -4.35
N ALA A 5 -24.63 11.02 -5.44
CA ALA A 5 -23.93 10.25 -6.48
C ALA A 5 -22.80 11.07 -7.14
N ILE A 6 -23.04 12.37 -7.39
CA ILE A 6 -22.02 13.29 -7.91
C ILE A 6 -20.88 13.47 -6.90
N GLU A 7 -21.19 13.66 -5.61
CA GLU A 7 -20.17 13.78 -4.54
C GLU A 7 -19.31 12.51 -4.44
N LEU A 8 -19.93 11.33 -4.44
CA LEU A 8 -19.23 10.05 -4.42
C LEU A 8 -18.36 9.85 -5.67
N TRP A 9 -18.84 10.28 -6.83
CA TRP A 9 -18.08 10.23 -8.08
C TRP A 9 -16.83 11.10 -8.03
N TYR A 10 -16.94 12.35 -7.57
CA TYR A 10 -15.77 13.22 -7.40
C TYR A 10 -14.82 12.71 -6.33
N PHE A 11 -15.33 12.12 -5.24
CA PHE A 11 -14.50 11.48 -4.23
C PHE A 11 -13.74 10.28 -4.81
N PHE A 12 -14.41 9.45 -5.60
CA PHE A 12 -13.78 8.33 -6.30
C PHE A 12 -12.68 8.81 -7.26
N ILE A 13 -12.97 9.83 -8.10
CA ILE A 13 -11.98 10.41 -9.01
C ILE A 13 -10.78 10.99 -8.24
N ALA A 14 -11.01 11.68 -7.12
CA ALA A 14 -9.92 12.23 -6.33
C ALA A 14 -9.02 11.14 -5.75
N ASN A 15 -9.59 10.03 -5.27
CA ASN A 15 -8.82 8.87 -4.81
C ASN A 15 -8.10 8.16 -5.97
N ALA A 16 -8.77 7.98 -7.11
CA ALA A 16 -8.17 7.39 -8.31
C ALA A 16 -6.97 8.21 -8.81
N ARG A 17 -7.07 9.55 -8.76
CA ARG A 17 -5.97 10.47 -9.02
C ARG A 17 -4.85 10.31 -8.00
N ALA A 18 -5.17 10.22 -6.71
CA ALA A 18 -4.16 10.00 -5.68
C ALA A 18 -3.43 8.65 -5.86
N SER A 19 -4.10 7.64 -6.42
CA SER A 19 -3.53 6.32 -6.68
C SER A 19 -2.81 6.19 -8.03
N TYR A 20 -2.44 7.29 -8.72
CA TYR A 20 -1.91 7.20 -10.08
C TYR A 20 -0.71 6.23 -10.21
N PHE A 21 0.17 6.17 -9.20
CA PHE A 21 1.35 5.32 -9.27
C PHE A 21 0.98 3.84 -9.08
N GLY A 22 0.08 3.55 -8.12
CA GLY A 22 -0.48 2.20 -7.98
C GLY A 22 -1.26 1.77 -9.23
N ALA A 23 -2.07 2.66 -9.81
CA ALA A 23 -2.80 2.40 -11.05
C ALA A 23 -1.86 2.14 -12.23
N PHE A 24 -0.73 2.84 -12.30
CA PHE A 24 0.32 2.59 -13.28
C PHE A 24 0.91 1.18 -13.13
N LEU A 25 1.29 0.77 -11.91
CA LEU A 25 1.80 -0.57 -11.64
C LEU A 25 0.78 -1.67 -11.98
N LEU A 26 -0.50 -1.49 -11.57
CA LEU A 26 -1.57 -2.44 -11.90
C LEU A 26 -1.80 -2.54 -13.42
N SER A 27 -1.69 -1.43 -14.14
CA SER A 27 -1.78 -1.41 -15.60
C SER A 27 -0.62 -2.19 -16.24
N LEU A 28 0.60 -2.06 -15.70
CA LEU A 28 1.74 -2.86 -16.15
C LEU A 28 1.52 -4.35 -15.89
N PHE A 29 0.93 -4.72 -14.75
CA PHE A 29 0.63 -6.12 -14.45
C PHE A 29 -0.31 -6.75 -15.46
N LEU A 30 -1.41 -6.04 -15.75
CA LEU A 30 -2.39 -6.44 -16.76
C LEU A 30 -1.75 -6.52 -18.14
N LEU A 31 -1.02 -5.49 -18.56
CA LEU A 31 -0.40 -5.42 -19.87
C LEU A 31 0.62 -6.54 -20.08
N THR A 32 1.48 -6.77 -19.09
CA THR A 32 2.54 -7.78 -19.17
C THR A 32 2.04 -9.22 -18.98
N GLU A 33 0.78 -9.42 -18.57
CA GLU A 33 0.14 -10.74 -18.61
C GLU A 33 -0.24 -11.14 -20.05
N ILE A 34 -0.62 -10.17 -20.88
CA ILE A 34 -1.09 -10.41 -22.26
C ILE A 34 -0.04 -10.12 -23.33
N VAL A 35 0.95 -9.27 -23.03
CA VAL A 35 2.02 -8.88 -23.94
C VAL A 35 3.37 -9.21 -23.30
N ALA A 36 4.13 -10.11 -23.93
CA ALA A 36 5.51 -10.36 -23.55
C ALA A 36 6.43 -9.28 -24.15
N VAL A 37 7.35 -8.76 -23.34
CA VAL A 37 8.40 -7.85 -23.81
C VAL A 37 9.62 -8.71 -24.16
N PRO A 38 10.12 -8.69 -25.41
CA PRO A 38 11.23 -9.54 -25.80
C PRO A 38 12.53 -9.11 -25.09
N PHE A 39 13.41 -10.07 -24.84
CA PHE A 39 14.76 -9.89 -24.27
C PHE A 39 14.85 -9.39 -22.82
N ILE A 40 13.73 -9.16 -22.15
CA ILE A 40 13.70 -8.72 -20.75
C ILE A 40 12.68 -9.55 -19.97
N SER A 41 13.01 -9.91 -18.73
CA SER A 41 12.03 -10.60 -17.89
C SER A 41 10.86 -9.67 -17.57
N ARG A 42 9.68 -10.25 -17.34
CA ARG A 42 8.48 -9.49 -16.98
C ARG A 42 8.71 -8.60 -15.76
N TYR A 43 9.38 -9.12 -14.73
CA TYR A 43 9.64 -8.37 -13.50
C TYR A 43 10.71 -7.29 -13.68
N ASP A 44 11.75 -7.53 -14.49
CA ASP A 44 12.75 -6.50 -14.82
C ASP A 44 12.11 -5.35 -15.60
N PHE A 45 11.21 -5.65 -16.55
CA PHE A 45 10.48 -4.63 -17.27
C PHE A 45 9.61 -3.77 -16.33
N ILE A 46 8.87 -4.40 -15.42
CA ILE A 46 8.07 -3.69 -14.41
C ILE A 46 8.96 -2.83 -13.51
N PHE A 47 10.10 -3.37 -13.07
CA PHE A 47 11.07 -2.65 -12.25
C PHE A 47 11.61 -1.39 -12.95
N LEU A 48 12.09 -1.54 -14.19
CA LEU A 48 12.60 -0.41 -14.98
C LEU A 48 11.52 0.63 -15.27
N ALA A 49 10.29 0.19 -15.57
CA ALA A 49 9.15 1.08 -15.77
C ALA A 49 8.80 1.84 -14.48
N ALA A 50 8.86 1.19 -13.31
CA ALA A 50 8.65 1.84 -12.02
C ALA A 50 9.75 2.86 -11.70
N ILE A 51 11.02 2.55 -12.00
CA ILE A 51 12.13 3.52 -11.90
C ILE A 51 11.89 4.71 -12.82
N ALA A 52 11.57 4.46 -14.10
CA ALA A 52 11.32 5.53 -15.07
C ALA A 52 10.17 6.44 -14.62
N PHE A 53 9.10 5.84 -14.07
CA PHE A 53 8.00 6.58 -13.48
C PHE A 53 8.48 7.47 -12.32
N GLN A 54 9.20 6.89 -11.36
CA GLN A 54 9.68 7.58 -10.17
C GLN A 54 10.64 8.73 -10.51
N VAL A 55 11.59 8.50 -11.42
CA VAL A 55 12.53 9.52 -11.91
C VAL A 55 11.76 10.64 -12.60
N THR A 56 10.80 10.32 -13.46
CA THR A 56 9.97 11.32 -14.14
C THR A 56 9.15 12.14 -13.14
N ALA A 57 8.57 11.50 -12.13
CA ALA A 57 7.81 12.19 -11.09
C ALA A 57 8.67 13.20 -10.29
N LEU A 58 9.94 12.88 -10.04
CA LEU A 58 10.89 13.80 -9.39
C LEU A 58 11.36 14.92 -10.31
N LEU A 59 11.72 14.62 -11.56
CA LEU A 59 12.16 15.61 -12.54
C LEU A 59 11.06 16.63 -12.85
N MET A 60 9.82 16.15 -13.00
CA MET A 60 8.64 16.99 -13.22
C MET A 60 8.11 17.66 -11.93
N ARG A 61 8.75 17.40 -10.78
CA ARG A 61 8.37 17.93 -9.46
C ARG A 61 6.93 17.60 -9.05
N PHE A 62 6.40 16.48 -9.55
CA PHE A 62 5.15 15.92 -9.02
C PHE A 62 5.37 15.38 -7.62
N GLU A 63 6.57 14.88 -7.31
CA GLU A 63 6.95 14.40 -5.98
C GLU A 63 8.10 15.23 -5.40
N SER A 64 8.02 15.48 -4.10
CA SER A 64 9.02 16.24 -3.34
C SER A 64 10.16 15.33 -2.84
N PRO A 65 11.36 15.88 -2.58
CA PRO A 65 12.46 15.11 -2.00
C PRO A 65 12.11 14.46 -0.64
N LYS A 66 11.23 15.09 0.15
CA LYS A 66 10.74 14.52 1.41
C LYS A 66 9.90 13.27 1.18
N GLU A 67 9.04 13.27 0.15
CA GLU A 67 8.25 12.10 -0.23
C GLU A 67 9.15 10.99 -0.80
N PHE A 68 10.16 11.36 -1.58
CA PHE A 68 11.15 10.41 -2.07
C PHE A 68 11.90 9.70 -0.93
N PHE A 69 12.28 10.42 0.11
CA PHE A 69 12.89 9.81 1.30
C PHE A 69 11.97 8.76 1.94
N VAL A 70 10.66 9.05 2.05
CA VAL A 70 9.69 8.08 2.57
C VAL A 70 9.56 6.86 1.64
N ILE A 71 9.60 7.06 0.32
CA ILE A 71 9.61 5.96 -0.67
C ILE A 71 10.81 5.02 -0.46
N ILE A 72 12.00 5.55 -0.15
CA ILE A 72 13.17 4.74 0.19
C ILE A 72 12.93 3.90 1.44
N LEU A 73 12.32 4.48 2.49
CA LEU A 73 11.97 3.74 3.70
C LEU A 73 11.01 2.58 3.41
N PHE A 74 10.02 2.81 2.55
CA PHE A 74 9.13 1.74 2.07
C PHE A 74 9.91 0.64 1.36
N HIS A 75 10.85 0.97 0.47
CA HIS A 75 11.66 -0.04 -0.21
C HIS A 75 12.45 -0.90 0.76
N ILE A 76 13.09 -0.29 1.76
CA ILE A 76 13.89 -1.02 2.75
C ILE A 76 12.99 -1.96 3.57
N LEU A 77 11.93 -1.42 4.18
CA LEU A 77 11.05 -2.20 5.06
C LEU A 77 10.27 -3.29 4.29
N ALA A 78 9.84 -2.98 3.07
CA ALA A 78 9.18 -3.93 2.18
C ALA A 78 10.12 -5.06 1.80
N THR A 79 11.34 -4.75 1.34
CA THR A 79 12.31 -5.75 0.91
C THR A 79 12.64 -6.72 2.04
N ILE A 80 12.85 -6.21 3.27
CA ILE A 80 13.09 -7.06 4.44
C ILE A 80 11.91 -8.00 4.70
N MET A 81 10.67 -7.49 4.61
CA MET A 81 9.47 -8.30 4.82
C MET A 81 9.26 -9.33 3.71
N GLU A 82 9.46 -8.94 2.45
CA GLU A 82 9.37 -9.82 1.28
C GLU A 82 10.40 -10.94 1.36
N LEU A 83 11.65 -10.63 1.73
CA LEU A 83 12.72 -11.63 1.89
C LEU A 83 12.33 -12.69 2.93
N PHE A 84 11.70 -12.27 4.02
CA PHE A 84 11.17 -13.19 5.02
C PHE A 84 9.97 -13.98 4.48
N LYS A 85 8.98 -13.29 3.90
CA LYS A 85 7.69 -13.88 3.52
C LYS A 85 7.76 -14.85 2.35
N THR A 86 8.67 -14.59 1.41
CA THR A 86 8.90 -15.41 0.23
C THR A 86 10.00 -16.44 0.42
N ASN A 87 10.66 -16.46 1.58
CA ASN A 87 11.63 -17.49 1.91
C ASN A 87 10.97 -18.88 1.74
N PRO A 88 11.63 -19.86 1.11
CA PRO A 88 11.06 -21.19 0.88
C PRO A 88 10.56 -21.91 2.14
N GLU A 89 11.14 -21.64 3.31
CA GLU A 89 10.72 -22.21 4.60
C GLU A 89 9.43 -21.57 5.12
N ILE A 90 9.17 -20.31 4.79
CA ILE A 90 7.98 -19.56 5.20
C ILE A 90 6.84 -19.71 4.19
N GLY A 91 7.16 -19.58 2.90
CA GLY A 91 6.27 -19.84 1.76
C GLY A 91 4.95 -19.07 1.81
N SER A 92 4.92 -17.83 2.32
CA SER A 92 3.66 -17.08 2.43
C SER A 92 3.07 -16.74 1.06
N TRP A 93 3.91 -16.49 0.07
CA TRP A 93 3.61 -16.42 -1.36
C TRP A 93 4.90 -16.63 -2.15
N THR A 94 4.79 -16.84 -3.45
CA THR A 94 5.93 -16.98 -4.36
C THR A 94 5.79 -16.06 -5.57
N TYR A 95 6.92 -15.75 -6.20
CA TYR A 95 7.02 -14.98 -7.44
C TYR A 95 7.38 -15.94 -8.59
N PRO A 96 6.42 -16.42 -9.40
CA PRO A 96 6.67 -17.47 -10.39
C PRO A 96 7.74 -17.11 -11.43
N GLY A 97 7.88 -15.82 -11.77
CA GLY A 97 8.86 -15.35 -12.76
C GLY A 97 10.27 -15.07 -12.20
N VAL A 98 10.51 -15.28 -10.89
CA VAL A 98 11.72 -14.78 -10.23
C VAL A 98 13.00 -15.44 -10.77
N SER A 99 12.93 -16.71 -11.15
CA SER A 99 14.08 -17.46 -11.68
C SER A 99 14.60 -16.93 -13.02
N GLN A 100 13.80 -16.14 -13.73
CA GLN A 100 14.15 -15.51 -15.01
C GLN A 100 14.52 -14.03 -14.84
N THR A 101 14.51 -13.51 -13.62
CA THR A 101 14.62 -12.08 -13.33
C THR A 101 16.02 -11.72 -12.83
N TRP A 102 16.58 -10.63 -13.35
CA TRP A 102 17.93 -10.19 -13.00
C TRP A 102 17.94 -9.28 -11.77
N PHE A 103 16.99 -8.35 -11.69
CA PHE A 103 16.85 -7.42 -10.57
C PHE A 103 16.12 -8.08 -9.41
N THR A 104 16.81 -8.98 -8.72
CA THR A 104 16.29 -9.74 -7.57
C THR A 104 17.24 -9.70 -6.37
N LEU A 105 16.67 -9.88 -5.19
CA LEU A 105 17.38 -10.25 -3.97
C LEU A 105 16.81 -11.59 -3.51
N TYR A 106 17.55 -12.67 -3.75
CA TYR A 106 17.10 -14.03 -3.48
C TYR A 106 15.74 -14.32 -4.15
N THR A 107 14.68 -14.57 -3.37
CA THR A 107 13.32 -14.85 -3.86
C THR A 107 12.49 -13.60 -4.19
N VAL A 108 13.07 -12.39 -4.04
CA VAL A 108 12.34 -11.13 -4.10
C VAL A 108 12.75 -10.32 -5.34
N PRO A 109 11.85 -10.14 -6.31
CA PRO A 109 12.05 -9.15 -7.38
C PRO A 109 12.07 -7.73 -6.82
N LEU A 110 12.98 -6.88 -7.31
CA LEU A 110 13.16 -5.53 -6.78
C LEU A 110 11.99 -4.59 -7.07
N PHE A 111 11.10 -4.91 -8.03
CA PHE A 111 9.88 -4.11 -8.25
C PHE A 111 8.93 -4.15 -7.05
N THR A 112 9.03 -5.16 -6.18
CA THR A 112 8.14 -5.32 -5.02
C THR A 112 8.24 -4.14 -4.06
N GLY A 113 9.42 -3.54 -3.88
CA GLY A 113 9.59 -2.32 -3.09
C GLY A 113 8.69 -1.16 -3.58
N PHE A 114 8.49 -1.06 -4.90
CA PHE A 114 7.61 -0.07 -5.49
C PHE A 114 6.12 -0.35 -5.22
N LEU A 115 5.72 -1.61 -4.98
CA LEU A 115 4.33 -1.92 -4.61
C LEU A 115 3.97 -1.31 -3.26
N TYR A 116 4.84 -1.46 -2.26
CA TYR A 116 4.63 -0.87 -0.95
C TYR A 116 4.76 0.65 -0.99
N SER A 117 5.74 1.17 -1.74
CA SER A 117 5.88 2.62 -1.88
C SER A 117 4.71 3.25 -2.66
N ALA A 118 3.99 2.50 -3.49
CA ALA A 118 2.76 2.97 -4.12
C ALA A 118 1.64 3.26 -3.11
N VAL A 119 1.56 2.50 -2.01
CA VAL A 119 0.66 2.81 -0.90
C VAL A 119 1.09 4.11 -0.22
N GLY A 120 2.39 4.29 0.03
CA GLY A 120 2.94 5.54 0.57
C GLY A 120 2.69 6.75 -0.32
N SER A 121 2.92 6.62 -1.62
CA SER A 121 2.65 7.65 -2.63
C SER A 121 1.16 7.99 -2.63
N TYR A 122 0.25 7.01 -2.62
CA TYR A 122 -1.19 7.25 -2.49
C TYR A 122 -1.53 8.09 -1.25
N ILE A 123 -1.01 7.74 -0.07
CA ILE A 123 -1.30 8.50 1.16
C ILE A 123 -0.81 9.95 1.03
N SER A 124 0.43 10.16 0.55
CA SER A 124 1.00 11.50 0.35
C SER A 124 0.19 12.32 -0.67
N ARG A 125 -0.21 11.70 -1.79
CA ARG A 125 -1.06 12.34 -2.80
C ARG A 125 -2.45 12.63 -2.26
N ALA A 126 -3.02 11.76 -1.42
CA ALA A 126 -4.30 12.00 -0.76
C ALA A 126 -4.20 13.22 0.17
N PHE A 127 -3.14 13.37 0.96
CA PHE A 127 -2.90 14.58 1.78
C PHE A 127 -2.98 15.87 0.97
N LEU A 128 -2.43 15.87 -0.24
CA LEU A 128 -2.39 17.05 -1.10
C LEU A 128 -3.69 17.26 -1.87
N PHE A 129 -4.19 16.24 -2.57
CA PHE A 129 -5.35 16.37 -3.45
C PHE A 129 -6.68 16.50 -2.71
N LEU A 130 -6.79 15.88 -1.53
CA LEU A 130 -7.97 15.95 -0.68
C LEU A 130 -7.83 16.95 0.47
N ASN A 131 -6.70 17.66 0.55
CA ASN A 131 -6.36 18.58 1.63
C ASN A 131 -6.66 17.99 3.03
N LEU A 132 -6.10 16.80 3.29
CA LEU A 132 -6.41 16.05 4.51
C LEU A 132 -5.93 16.81 5.74
N THR A 133 -6.83 16.89 6.72
CA THR A 133 -6.58 17.41 8.07
C THR A 133 -7.18 16.43 9.08
N TYR A 134 -6.60 16.35 10.26
CA TYR A 134 -6.99 15.38 11.29
C TYR A 134 -7.45 16.13 12.53
N GLU A 135 -8.50 15.64 13.16
CA GLU A 135 -9.01 16.17 14.42
C GLU A 135 -8.93 15.07 15.49
N ARG A 136 -8.54 15.45 16.72
CA ARG A 136 -8.32 14.51 17.84
C ARG A 136 -7.40 13.34 17.43
N PHE A 137 -6.32 13.66 16.73
CA PHE A 137 -5.28 12.68 16.42
C PHE A 137 -4.55 12.31 17.72
N PRO A 138 -4.32 11.02 18.00
CA PRO A 138 -3.65 10.59 19.21
C PRO A 138 -2.19 11.06 19.24
N ALA A 139 -1.55 10.99 20.41
CA ALA A 139 -0.14 11.27 20.51
C ALA A 139 0.65 10.39 19.51
N THR A 140 1.56 10.99 18.76
CA THR A 140 2.29 10.32 17.66
C THR A 140 3.06 9.08 18.13
N ILE A 141 3.38 8.98 19.43
CA ILE A 141 3.98 7.79 20.02
C ILE A 141 3.08 6.54 19.87
N HIS A 142 1.76 6.66 20.04
CA HIS A 142 0.85 5.53 19.90
C HIS A 142 0.82 5.01 18.46
N LEU A 143 0.85 5.92 17.47
CA LEU A 143 0.96 5.56 16.05
C LEU A 143 2.24 4.76 15.77
N TRP A 144 3.39 5.24 16.26
CA TRP A 144 4.67 4.56 16.04
C TRP A 144 4.81 3.23 16.78
N VAL A 145 4.37 3.18 18.05
CA VAL A 145 4.33 1.92 18.80
C VAL A 145 3.46 0.90 18.07
N LEU A 146 2.27 1.29 17.63
CA LEU A 146 1.40 0.42 16.86
C LEU A 146 2.03 -0.03 15.54
N ALA A 147 2.66 0.88 14.78
CA ALA A 147 3.33 0.55 13.53
C ALA A 147 4.49 -0.44 13.70
N VAL A 148 5.31 -0.27 14.74
CA VAL A 148 6.40 -1.20 15.07
C VAL A 148 5.84 -2.57 15.47
N LEU A 149 4.82 -2.61 16.33
CA LEU A 149 4.18 -3.86 16.73
C LEU A 149 3.54 -4.59 15.54
N ILE A 150 2.93 -3.85 14.60
CA ILE A 150 2.42 -4.41 13.35
C ILE A 150 3.54 -5.02 12.52
N TYR A 151 4.63 -4.28 12.31
CA TYR A 151 5.76 -4.76 11.52
C TYR A 151 6.33 -6.04 12.11
N VAL A 152 6.62 -6.03 13.42
CA VAL A 152 7.11 -7.22 14.15
C VAL A 152 6.13 -8.38 14.04
N ASN A 153 4.82 -8.14 14.24
CA ASN A 153 3.81 -9.19 14.12
C ASN A 153 3.78 -9.83 12.72
N PHE A 154 4.07 -9.08 11.64
CA PHE A 154 4.17 -9.68 10.30
C PHE A 154 5.28 -10.73 10.18
N PHE A 155 6.33 -10.67 11.01
CA PHE A 155 7.34 -11.72 11.10
C PHE A 155 6.94 -12.81 12.10
N THR A 156 6.56 -12.41 13.31
CA THR A 156 6.44 -13.34 14.44
C THR A 156 5.22 -14.24 14.40
N HIS A 157 4.12 -13.86 13.72
CA HIS A 157 2.92 -14.72 13.64
C HIS A 157 3.15 -16.06 12.92
N HIS A 158 4.28 -16.20 12.22
CA HIS A 158 4.66 -17.48 11.63
C HIS A 158 5.25 -18.45 12.67
N TYR A 159 5.84 -17.92 13.74
CA TYR A 159 6.50 -18.70 14.79
C TYR A 159 5.73 -18.73 16.11
N THR A 160 4.82 -17.78 16.31
CA THR A 160 4.10 -17.54 17.57
C THR A 160 2.64 -17.20 17.28
N TYR A 161 1.87 -16.90 18.32
CA TYR A 161 0.48 -16.48 18.18
C TYR A 161 0.34 -15.21 17.35
N ASP A 162 -0.67 -15.19 16.48
CA ASP A 162 -1.00 -14.01 15.70
C ASP A 162 -1.70 -12.95 16.58
N LEU A 163 -1.01 -11.83 16.82
CA LEU A 163 -1.48 -10.76 17.69
C LEU A 163 -2.43 -9.79 16.97
N ARG A 164 -2.90 -10.09 15.76
CA ARG A 164 -3.75 -9.17 14.96
C ARG A 164 -4.95 -8.63 15.73
N TYR A 165 -5.64 -9.47 16.51
CA TYR A 165 -6.82 -9.04 17.25
C TYR A 165 -6.48 -8.03 18.36
N PHE A 166 -5.34 -8.22 19.02
CA PHE A 166 -4.81 -7.23 19.96
C PHE A 166 -4.43 -5.93 19.24
N LEU A 167 -3.78 -6.01 18.09
CA LEU A 167 -3.42 -4.84 17.28
C LEU A 167 -4.65 -4.09 16.78
N PHE A 168 -5.70 -4.79 16.36
CA PHE A 168 -6.98 -4.18 16.00
C PHE A 168 -7.63 -3.49 17.20
N ALA A 169 -7.69 -4.14 18.35
CA ALA A 169 -8.23 -3.53 19.57
C ALA A 169 -7.44 -2.26 19.94
N TYR A 170 -6.12 -2.31 19.87
CA TYR A 170 -5.27 -1.15 20.16
C TYR A 170 -5.50 -0.02 19.14
N ALA A 171 -5.56 -0.33 17.84
CA ALA A 171 -5.87 0.63 16.78
C ALA A 171 -7.25 1.28 17.00
N VAL A 172 -8.27 0.50 17.35
CA VAL A 172 -9.61 1.00 17.64
C VAL A 172 -9.55 1.95 18.83
N ILE A 173 -8.97 1.55 19.95
CA ILE A 173 -8.87 2.39 21.16
C ILE A 173 -8.18 3.72 20.86
N VAL A 174 -7.05 3.68 20.16
CA VAL A 174 -6.20 4.84 19.89
C VAL A 174 -6.84 5.82 18.90
N PHE A 175 -7.51 5.30 17.86
CA PHE A 175 -8.08 6.14 16.78
C PHE A 175 -9.59 6.29 16.84
N PHE A 176 -10.28 5.78 17.86
CA PHE A 176 -11.74 5.82 17.97
C PHE A 176 -12.32 7.22 17.80
N ARG A 177 -11.62 8.23 18.35
CA ARG A 177 -12.04 9.64 18.31
C ARG A 177 -11.45 10.43 17.15
N THR A 178 -10.60 9.82 16.34
CA THR A 178 -9.87 10.50 15.27
C THR A 178 -10.76 10.66 14.04
N THR A 179 -10.96 11.91 13.64
CA THR A 179 -11.76 12.28 12.46
C THR A 179 -10.85 12.84 11.38
N ILE A 180 -11.00 12.35 10.15
CA ILE A 180 -10.35 12.92 8.98
C ILE A 180 -11.30 13.95 8.37
N HIS A 181 -10.80 15.14 8.10
CA HIS A 181 -11.47 16.18 7.32
C HIS A 181 -10.79 16.30 5.96
N PHE A 182 -11.60 16.31 4.90
CA PHE A 182 -11.12 16.33 3.53
C PHE A 182 -12.03 17.18 2.63
N GLN A 183 -11.50 17.66 1.52
CA GLN A 183 -12.23 18.47 0.57
C GLN A 183 -12.50 17.67 -0.71
N VAL A 184 -13.77 17.52 -1.05
CA VAL A 184 -14.21 16.95 -2.34
C VAL A 184 -14.82 18.06 -3.16
N TYR A 185 -14.16 18.41 -4.28
CA TYR A 185 -14.57 19.51 -5.13
C TYR A 185 -14.68 20.83 -4.33
N ARG A 186 -15.88 21.28 -3.97
CA ARG A 186 -16.14 22.52 -3.20
C ARG A 186 -16.63 22.28 -1.77
N LYS A 187 -16.84 21.03 -1.37
CA LYS A 187 -17.45 20.69 -0.07
C LYS A 187 -16.42 20.09 0.85
N ARG A 188 -16.43 20.53 2.12
CA ARG A 188 -15.67 19.92 3.19
C ARG A 188 -16.48 18.75 3.76
N CYS A 189 -15.88 17.57 3.75
CA CYS A 189 -16.44 16.34 4.25
C CYS A 189 -15.57 15.80 5.39
N SER A 190 -16.13 14.92 6.19
CA SER A 190 -15.39 14.25 7.24
C SER A 190 -15.82 12.80 7.39
N MET A 191 -14.91 11.96 7.88
CA MET A 191 -15.19 10.57 8.23
C MET A 191 -14.26 10.09 9.36
N PRO A 192 -14.65 9.06 10.12
CA PRO A 192 -13.74 8.43 11.08
C PRO A 192 -12.48 7.90 10.40
N PHE A 193 -11.32 8.05 11.03
CA PHE A 193 -10.04 7.56 10.48
C PHE A 193 -10.07 6.07 10.20
N LEU A 194 -10.59 5.29 11.14
CA LEU A 194 -10.71 3.83 11.01
C LEU A 194 -11.56 3.42 9.82
N LEU A 195 -12.62 4.18 9.50
CA LEU A 195 -13.45 3.92 8.33
C LEU A 195 -12.68 4.21 7.04
N SER A 196 -11.96 5.33 6.97
CA SER A 196 -11.08 5.62 5.82
C SER A 196 -10.04 4.53 5.62
N ALA A 197 -9.39 4.10 6.71
CA ALA A 197 -8.36 3.07 6.66
C ALA A 197 -8.93 1.73 6.18
N LEU A 198 -10.13 1.34 6.66
CA LEU A 198 -10.81 0.13 6.21
C LEU A 198 -11.19 0.19 4.72
N LEU A 199 -11.72 1.33 4.26
CA LEU A 199 -12.08 1.51 2.85
C LEU A 199 -10.83 1.47 1.94
N THR A 200 -9.75 2.14 2.32
CA THR A 200 -8.48 2.07 1.59
C THR A 200 -7.92 0.65 1.57
N ALA A 201 -7.94 -0.07 2.71
CA ALA A 201 -7.52 -1.47 2.77
C ALA A 201 -8.35 -2.38 1.88
N PHE A 202 -9.66 -2.09 1.72
CA PHE A 202 -10.52 -2.80 0.79
C PHE A 202 -10.11 -2.61 -0.67
N PHE A 203 -9.77 -1.39 -1.08
CA PHE A 203 -9.22 -1.16 -2.44
C PHE A 203 -7.85 -1.81 -2.65
N ILE A 204 -7.01 -1.85 -1.62
CA ILE A 204 -5.75 -2.62 -1.67
C ILE A 204 -6.03 -4.12 -1.82
N TRP A 205 -7.03 -4.65 -1.13
CA TRP A 205 -7.45 -6.06 -1.31
C TRP A 205 -7.97 -6.34 -2.74
N ILE A 206 -8.64 -5.38 -3.39
CA ILE A 206 -8.99 -5.50 -4.82
C ILE A 206 -7.73 -5.54 -5.69
N ALA A 207 -6.79 -4.61 -5.46
CA ALA A 207 -5.51 -4.56 -6.18
C ALA A 207 -4.70 -5.86 -6.00
N GLU A 208 -4.74 -6.43 -4.79
CA GLU A 208 -4.11 -7.71 -4.46
C GLU A 208 -4.69 -8.87 -5.30
N ASN A 209 -6.02 -8.92 -5.45
CA ASN A 209 -6.67 -9.92 -6.30
C ASN A 209 -6.28 -9.73 -7.78
N LEU A 210 -6.10 -8.49 -8.24
CA LEU A 210 -5.63 -8.22 -9.60
C LEU A 210 -4.17 -8.65 -9.83
N GLY A 211 -3.30 -8.43 -8.85
CA GLY A 211 -1.91 -8.87 -8.90
C GLY A 211 -1.77 -10.40 -8.93
N THR A 212 -2.56 -11.11 -8.12
CA THR A 212 -2.59 -12.59 -8.16
C THR A 212 -3.28 -13.15 -9.39
N PHE A 213 -4.30 -12.46 -9.92
CA PHE A 213 -4.96 -12.85 -11.17
C PHE A 213 -3.99 -12.81 -12.36
N THR A 214 -3.10 -11.81 -12.36
CA THR A 214 -2.04 -11.64 -13.36
C THR A 214 -0.77 -12.43 -13.03
N LYS A 215 -0.82 -13.36 -12.06
CA LYS A 215 0.29 -14.24 -11.67
C LYS A 215 1.60 -13.51 -11.33
N ILE A 216 1.52 -12.26 -10.90
CA ILE A 216 2.70 -11.52 -10.47
C ILE A 216 3.26 -12.18 -9.21
N TRP A 217 2.41 -12.48 -8.23
CA TRP A 217 2.71 -13.39 -7.13
C TRP A 217 1.54 -14.35 -6.95
N LEU A 218 1.78 -15.49 -6.30
CA LEU A 218 0.77 -16.49 -6.01
C LEU A 218 0.84 -16.94 -4.55
N TYR A 219 -0.32 -17.02 -3.90
CA TYR A 219 -0.44 -17.73 -2.63
C TYR A 219 -0.37 -19.24 -2.85
N PRO A 220 0.04 -20.04 -1.85
CA PRO A 220 0.05 -21.51 -1.96
C PRO A 220 -1.28 -22.10 -2.43
N SER A 221 -2.40 -21.54 -1.99
CA SER A 221 -3.73 -21.98 -2.39
C SER A 221 -4.08 -21.66 -3.87
N GLN A 222 -3.34 -20.75 -4.51
CA GLN A 222 -3.61 -20.27 -5.87
C GLN A 222 -2.67 -20.87 -6.94
N ILE A 223 -1.77 -21.78 -6.56
CA ILE A 223 -0.79 -22.38 -7.49
C ILE A 223 -1.48 -23.11 -8.65
N GLU A 224 -2.50 -23.91 -8.34
CA GLU A 224 -3.23 -24.69 -9.36
C GLU A 224 -4.38 -23.91 -10.00
N ARG A 225 -5.12 -23.14 -9.20
CA ARG A 225 -6.30 -22.40 -9.66
C ARG A 225 -6.44 -21.07 -8.95
N TRP A 226 -6.65 -20.01 -9.73
CA TRP A 226 -6.98 -18.71 -9.19
C TRP A 226 -8.37 -18.71 -8.56
N HIS A 227 -8.45 -18.12 -7.38
CA HIS A 227 -9.69 -17.82 -6.65
C HIS A 227 -9.50 -16.52 -5.88
N LEU A 228 -10.62 -15.91 -5.49
CA LEU A 228 -10.60 -14.70 -4.68
C LEU A 228 -9.92 -14.95 -3.34
N ILE A 229 -8.99 -14.06 -3.00
CA ILE A 229 -8.24 -14.13 -1.74
C ILE A 229 -9.19 -13.89 -0.58
N SER A 230 -9.06 -14.67 0.50
CA SER A 230 -9.95 -14.55 1.65
C SER A 230 -10.04 -13.12 2.20
N LEU A 231 -11.23 -12.74 2.68
CA LEU A 231 -11.43 -11.47 3.40
C LEU A 231 -10.58 -11.39 4.67
N GLY A 232 -10.08 -12.51 5.21
CA GLY A 232 -9.13 -12.51 6.32
C GLY A 232 -7.84 -11.73 6.02
N LYS A 233 -7.43 -11.62 4.75
CA LYS A 233 -6.30 -10.80 4.33
C LYS A 233 -6.57 -9.29 4.39
N LEU A 234 -7.84 -8.87 4.35
CA LEU A 234 -8.23 -7.46 4.53
C LEU A 234 -7.67 -6.88 5.84
N GLY A 235 -7.68 -7.68 6.91
CA GLY A 235 -7.11 -7.29 8.18
C GLY A 235 -5.60 -7.04 8.12
N SER A 236 -4.88 -7.80 7.30
CA SER A 236 -3.43 -7.58 7.09
C SER A 236 -3.17 -6.28 6.32
N TRP A 237 -3.99 -5.99 5.30
CA TRP A 237 -3.91 -4.71 4.56
C TRP A 237 -4.27 -3.51 5.43
N PHE A 238 -5.25 -3.66 6.32
CA PHE A 238 -5.59 -2.62 7.29
C PHE A 238 -4.42 -2.29 8.22
N LEU A 239 -3.76 -3.30 8.79
CA LEU A 239 -2.58 -3.08 9.64
C LEU A 239 -1.42 -2.50 8.83
N LEU A 240 -1.16 -3.02 7.63
CA LEU A 240 -0.12 -2.49 6.75
C LEU A 240 -0.38 -1.01 6.42
N LEU A 241 -1.64 -0.63 6.19
CA LEU A 241 -1.99 0.77 5.94
C LEU A 241 -1.70 1.68 7.13
N ILE A 242 -1.89 1.22 8.36
CA ILE A 242 -1.51 1.97 9.57
C ILE A 242 0.01 2.16 9.63
N LEU A 243 0.77 1.10 9.34
CA LEU A 243 2.23 1.19 9.24
C LEU A 243 2.66 2.19 8.14
N SER A 244 2.04 2.10 6.96
CA SER A 244 2.30 3.02 5.85
C SER A 244 1.99 4.47 6.23
N PHE A 245 0.87 4.69 6.92
CA PHE A 245 0.48 5.99 7.43
C PHE A 245 1.50 6.53 8.44
N ALA A 246 2.04 5.69 9.33
CA ALA A 246 3.09 6.09 10.27
C ALA A 246 4.34 6.59 9.54
N LEU A 247 4.80 5.89 8.50
CA LEU A 247 5.94 6.32 7.69
C LEU A 247 5.69 7.66 6.99
N VAL A 248 4.51 7.83 6.38
CA VAL A 248 4.14 9.09 5.71
C VAL A 248 3.93 10.23 6.71
N SER A 249 3.51 9.93 7.95
CA SER A 249 3.30 10.95 8.99
C SER A 249 4.57 11.74 9.35
N ILE A 250 5.77 11.20 9.06
CA ILE A 250 7.06 11.88 9.24
C ILE A 250 7.06 13.24 8.54
N ILE A 251 6.53 13.30 7.32
CA ILE A 251 6.60 14.47 6.44
C ILE A 251 5.34 15.36 6.51
N TYR A 252 4.25 14.86 7.11
CA TYR A 252 2.97 15.58 7.27
C TYR A 252 2.61 15.88 8.73
N ARG A 253 3.58 15.86 9.64
CA ARG A 253 3.38 16.03 11.10
C ARG A 253 2.54 17.26 11.47
N GLU A 254 2.73 18.38 10.78
CA GLU A 254 1.98 19.63 11.02
C GLU A 254 0.50 19.52 10.66
N ARG A 255 0.15 18.80 9.58
CA ARG A 255 -1.24 18.60 9.14
C ARG A 255 -2.01 17.61 10.01
N ILE A 256 -1.29 16.79 10.78
CA ILE A 256 -1.84 15.74 11.65
C ILE A 256 -2.11 16.28 13.07
N ARG A 257 -1.35 17.28 13.51
CA ARG A 257 -1.42 17.87 14.87
C ARG A 257 -2.33 19.10 14.98
N GLY A 258 -2.95 19.50 13.86
CA GLY A 258 -3.83 20.67 13.76
C GLY A 258 -5.17 20.50 14.45
#